data_AF-A0A813C024-F1
#
_entry.id   AF-A0A813C024-F1
#
_cell.length_a   1.000
_cell.length_b   1.000
_cell.length_c   1.000
_cell.angle_alpha   90.00
_cell.angle_beta   90.00
_cell.angle_gamma   90.00
#
_symmetry.space_group_name_H-M   'P 1'
#
loop_
_entity.id
_entity.type
_entity.pdbx_description
1 polymer ?
#
loop_
_entity_poly.entity_id
_entity_poly.type
_entity_poly.pdbx_seq_one_letter_code
_entity_poly.pdbx_strand_id
1 'polypeptide(L)'
;MAEDGIYILTSLLRWFPLFEAVHWLLVWLSKRVHRPDFKVNHNEWANLLISNSQALISGSVGAYALLYEEPFASTTTKVLRFETSIDTVHGYSRSLEQVLPFILAYFAYDLLNMMMFMRDKPAEKLMLMHHGLCLLIWPLSFHYRAGNYYVLYFIAAELSTSLSWTAGYFLPLYGITGIAYYVIGTFTLIAFTTVRALPSPWIW
;
A
#
# COMPACT_ATOMS: atom_id res chain seq x y z
N MET A 1 15.09 -21.41 -12.77
CA MET A 1 13.73 -21.08 -13.23
C MET A 1 13.13 -19.88 -12.50
N ALA A 2 13.11 -19.81 -11.16
CA ALA A 2 12.68 -18.61 -10.44
C ALA A 2 13.76 -17.50 -10.37
N GLU A 3 15.04 -17.87 -10.42
CA GLU A 3 16.18 -16.92 -10.40
C GLU A 3 16.31 -16.11 -11.71
N ASP A 4 15.86 -16.68 -12.82
CA ASP A 4 16.04 -16.10 -14.16
C ASP A 4 15.08 -14.93 -14.42
N GLY A 5 13.86 -14.97 -13.85
CA GLY A 5 12.86 -13.91 -14.01
C GLY A 5 13.17 -12.64 -13.22
N ILE A 6 13.73 -12.78 -12.00
CA ILE A 6 14.14 -11.66 -11.16
C ILE A 6 15.35 -10.95 -11.79
N TYR A 7 16.26 -11.69 -12.43
CA TYR A 7 17.42 -11.13 -13.11
C TYR A 7 17.03 -10.28 -14.35
N ILE A 8 15.99 -10.69 -15.07
CA ILE A 8 15.47 -9.93 -16.23
C ILE A 8 14.76 -8.64 -15.78
N LEU A 9 13.96 -8.69 -14.71
CA LEU A 9 13.27 -7.50 -14.20
C LEU A 9 14.25 -6.47 -13.60
N THR A 10 15.27 -6.94 -12.88
CA THR A 10 16.30 -6.07 -12.30
C THR A 10 17.23 -5.48 -13.37
N SER A 11 17.54 -6.22 -14.44
CA SER A 11 18.33 -5.70 -15.57
C SER A 11 17.56 -4.68 -16.43
N LEU A 12 16.23 -4.77 -16.53
CA LEU A 12 15.40 -3.74 -17.18
C LEU A 12 15.29 -2.45 -16.35
N LEU A 13 15.23 -2.55 -15.03
CA LEU A 13 15.12 -1.40 -14.12
C LEU A 13 16.44 -0.62 -13.93
N ARG A 14 17.60 -1.26 -14.18
CA ARG A 14 18.92 -0.61 -14.18
C ARG A 14 19.07 0.53 -15.21
N TRP A 15 18.21 0.57 -16.22
CA TRP A 15 18.22 1.63 -17.25
C TRP A 15 17.44 2.88 -16.85
N PHE A 16 16.79 2.89 -15.69
CA PHE A 16 16.14 4.09 -15.13
C PHE A 16 17.09 4.79 -14.15
N PRO A 17 17.62 5.99 -14.48
CA PRO A 17 18.55 6.73 -13.61
C PRO A 17 17.97 7.01 -12.21
N LEU A 18 16.64 7.16 -12.14
CA LEU A 18 15.92 7.35 -10.88
C LEU A 18 15.93 6.08 -10.01
N PHE A 19 15.85 4.89 -10.61
CA PHE A 19 15.90 3.62 -9.88
C PHE A 19 17.28 3.37 -9.28
N GLU A 20 18.35 3.60 -10.04
CA GLU A 20 19.73 3.53 -9.53
C GLU A 20 19.96 4.54 -8.41
N ALA A 21 19.52 5.80 -8.58
CA ALA A 21 19.66 6.83 -7.55
C ALA A 21 18.91 6.47 -6.25
N VAL A 22 17.68 5.97 -6.37
CA VAL A 22 16.87 5.51 -5.22
C VAL A 22 17.50 4.27 -4.60
N HIS A 23 17.95 3.30 -5.39
CA HIS A 23 18.65 2.10 -4.92
C HIS A 23 19.89 2.47 -4.10
N TRP A 24 20.77 3.33 -4.63
CA TRP A 24 21.99 3.76 -3.94
C TRP A 24 21.70 4.61 -2.71
N LEU A 25 20.68 5.47 -2.74
CA LEU A 25 20.22 6.21 -1.56
C LEU A 25 19.79 5.27 -0.44
N LEU A 26 19.03 4.23 -0.78
CA LEU A 26 18.53 3.27 0.20
C LEU A 26 19.62 2.31 0.70
N VAL A 27 20.58 1.94 -0.16
CA VAL A 27 21.81 1.23 0.24
C VAL A 27 22.67 2.10 1.16
N TRP A 28 22.76 3.40 0.90
CA TRP A 28 23.49 4.34 1.75
C TRP A 28 22.82 4.51 3.11
N LEU A 29 21.49 4.68 3.13
CA LEU A 29 20.69 4.70 4.36
C LEU A 29 20.83 3.39 5.12
N SER A 30 20.72 2.24 4.45
CA SER A 30 20.82 0.94 5.11
C SER A 30 22.20 0.71 5.74
N LYS A 31 23.29 1.16 5.10
CA LYS A 31 24.66 1.14 5.65
C LYS A 31 24.85 2.04 6.87
N ARG A 32 24.15 3.18 6.93
CA ARG A 32 24.20 4.12 8.07
C ARG A 32 23.46 3.60 9.31
N VAL A 33 22.49 2.73 9.10
CA VAL A 33 21.67 2.14 10.19
C VAL A 33 22.09 0.68 10.45
N HIS A 34 22.98 0.10 9.64
CA HIS A 34 23.36 -1.32 9.70
C HIS A 34 23.98 -1.71 11.03
N ARG A 35 23.43 -2.75 11.68
CA ARG A 35 24.16 -3.48 12.72
C ARG A 35 24.97 -4.61 12.07
N PRO A 36 26.27 -4.75 12.37
CA PRO A 36 27.16 -5.73 11.73
C PRO A 36 26.84 -7.20 12.06
N ASP A 37 25.95 -7.47 13.01
CA ASP A 37 25.52 -8.80 13.46
C ASP A 37 24.28 -9.33 12.73
N PHE A 38 23.58 -8.51 11.92
CA PHE A 38 22.31 -8.89 11.30
C PHE A 38 22.45 -9.21 9.81
N LYS A 39 22.23 -10.47 9.42
CA LYS A 39 22.15 -10.88 8.00
C LYS A 39 20.83 -10.39 7.41
N VAL A 40 20.83 -9.23 6.77
CA VAL A 40 19.67 -8.72 6.03
C VAL A 40 19.43 -9.61 4.81
N ASN A 41 18.28 -10.28 4.75
CA ASN A 41 17.85 -10.98 3.54
C ASN A 41 17.51 -9.93 2.47
N HIS A 42 18.40 -9.79 1.47
CA HIS A 42 18.29 -8.76 0.43
C HIS A 42 16.96 -8.84 -0.33
N ASN A 43 16.39 -10.04 -0.51
CA ASN A 43 15.11 -10.23 -1.20
C ASN A 43 13.93 -9.72 -0.37
N GLU A 44 13.95 -10.00 0.93
CA GLU A 44 12.91 -9.53 1.86
C GLU A 44 12.91 -8.01 1.98
N TRP A 45 14.11 -7.42 2.08
CA TRP A 45 14.28 -5.97 2.13
C TRP A 45 13.84 -5.29 0.82
N ALA A 46 14.14 -5.89 -0.33
CA ALA A 46 13.69 -5.37 -1.63
C ALA A 46 12.16 -5.42 -1.76
N ASN A 47 11.52 -6.52 -1.36
CA ASN A 47 10.05 -6.64 -1.38
C ASN A 47 9.39 -5.60 -0.47
N LEU A 48 9.97 -5.36 0.70
CA LEU A 48 9.52 -4.32 1.63
C LEU A 48 9.60 -2.91 1.05
N LEU A 49 10.69 -2.62 0.35
CA LEU A 49 10.86 -1.33 -0.31
C LEU A 49 9.83 -1.14 -1.42
N ILE A 50 9.63 -2.15 -2.25
CA ILE A 50 8.64 -2.15 -3.34
C ILE A 50 7.25 -1.93 -2.77
N SER A 51 6.87 -2.74 -1.75
CA SER A 51 5.58 -2.65 -1.06
C SER A 51 5.35 -1.27 -0.46
N ASN A 52 6.32 -0.73 0.29
CA ASN A 52 6.21 0.60 0.89
C ASN A 52 6.10 1.71 -0.15
N SER A 53 6.91 1.65 -1.22
CA SER A 53 6.88 2.67 -2.27
C SER A 53 5.55 2.65 -3.02
N GLN A 54 5.04 1.45 -3.31
CA GLN A 54 3.74 1.29 -3.93
C GLN A 54 2.62 1.82 -3.03
N ALA A 55 2.62 1.49 -1.74
CA ALA A 55 1.62 1.96 -0.79
C ALA A 55 1.63 3.50 -0.63
N LEU A 56 2.83 4.11 -0.57
CA LEU A 56 2.96 5.57 -0.50
C LEU A 56 2.43 6.26 -1.74
N ILE A 57 2.84 5.79 -2.92
CA ILE A 57 2.45 6.42 -4.20
C ILE A 57 0.94 6.23 -4.42
N SER A 58 0.46 4.99 -4.37
CA SER A 58 -0.95 4.69 -4.62
C SER A 58 -1.86 5.34 -3.57
N GLY A 59 -1.51 5.24 -2.29
CA GLY A 59 -2.26 5.85 -1.21
C GLY A 59 -2.33 7.37 -1.30
N SER A 60 -1.25 8.04 -1.71
CA SER A 60 -1.26 9.49 -1.95
C SER A 60 -2.20 9.86 -3.10
N VAL A 61 -2.21 9.08 -4.18
CA VAL A 61 -3.11 9.30 -5.33
C VAL A 61 -4.57 9.06 -4.92
N GLY A 62 -4.85 8.00 -4.15
CA GLY A 62 -6.19 7.74 -3.61
C GLY A 62 -6.69 8.87 -2.72
N ALA A 63 -5.84 9.35 -1.80
CA ALA A 63 -6.17 10.48 -0.93
C ALA A 63 -6.39 11.76 -1.73
N TYR A 64 -5.56 12.03 -2.74
CA TYR A 64 -5.75 13.16 -3.65
C TYR A 64 -7.12 13.09 -4.34
N ALA A 65 -7.47 11.94 -4.92
CA ALA A 65 -8.75 11.78 -5.61
C ALA A 65 -9.94 12.01 -4.68
N LEU A 66 -9.89 11.48 -3.45
CA LEU A 66 -10.97 11.66 -2.46
C LEU A 66 -11.12 13.10 -1.96
N LEU A 67 -10.05 13.90 -1.98
CA LEU A 67 -10.05 15.26 -1.43
C LEU A 67 -10.23 16.33 -2.51
N TYR A 68 -9.91 16.04 -3.76
CA TYR A 68 -9.82 17.04 -4.82
C TYR A 68 -10.53 16.68 -6.14
N GLU A 69 -10.88 15.41 -6.38
CA GLU A 69 -11.62 15.04 -7.60
C GLU A 69 -13.13 14.95 -7.32
N GLU A 70 -13.94 15.65 -8.12
CA GLU A 70 -15.40 15.48 -8.09
C GLU A 70 -15.82 14.19 -8.83
N PRO A 71 -16.88 13.48 -8.39
CA PRO A 71 -17.77 13.83 -7.27
C PRO A 71 -17.22 13.48 -5.87
N PHE A 72 -16.05 12.84 -5.79
CA PHE A 72 -15.55 12.21 -4.55
C PHE A 72 -15.20 13.21 -3.46
N ALA A 73 -14.66 14.39 -3.79
CA ALA A 73 -14.41 15.47 -2.82
C ALA A 73 -15.68 15.91 -2.08
N SER A 74 -16.76 16.11 -2.83
CA SER A 74 -18.08 16.40 -2.28
C SER A 74 -18.60 15.24 -1.43
N THR A 75 -18.51 14.00 -1.94
CA THR A 75 -18.89 12.79 -1.20
C THR A 75 -18.13 12.65 0.12
N THR A 76 -16.80 12.82 0.12
CA THR A 76 -15.96 12.78 1.33
C THR A 76 -16.42 13.82 2.34
N THR A 77 -16.69 15.05 1.90
CA THR A 77 -17.18 16.13 2.77
C THR A 77 -18.51 15.76 3.42
N LYS A 78 -19.44 15.18 2.66
CA LYS A 78 -20.75 14.74 3.18
C LYS A 78 -20.62 13.58 4.16
N VAL A 79 -19.74 12.62 3.88
CA VAL A 79 -19.45 11.49 4.77
C VAL A 79 -18.91 12.00 6.11
N LEU A 80 -17.96 12.95 6.09
CA LEU A 80 -17.41 13.56 7.29
C LEU A 80 -18.42 14.41 8.08
N ARG A 81 -19.51 14.84 7.43
CA ARG A 81 -20.64 15.53 8.06
C ARG A 81 -21.75 14.59 8.51
N PHE A 82 -21.59 13.28 8.33
CA PHE A 82 -22.59 12.26 8.67
C PHE A 82 -23.94 12.50 7.98
N GLU A 83 -23.92 12.96 6.72
CA GLU A 83 -25.15 13.12 5.94
C GLU A 83 -25.76 11.76 5.60
N THR A 84 -27.09 11.67 5.58
CA THR A 84 -27.83 10.40 5.42
C THR A 84 -28.13 10.02 3.97
N SER A 85 -27.82 10.90 3.01
CA SER A 85 -28.09 10.66 1.57
C SER A 85 -26.86 11.06 0.76
N ILE A 86 -26.00 10.08 0.53
CA ILE A 86 -24.72 10.25 -0.14
C ILE A 86 -24.65 9.22 -1.26
N ASP A 87 -24.29 9.66 -2.46
CA ASP A 87 -23.95 8.75 -3.55
C ASP A 87 -22.47 8.37 -3.44
N THR A 88 -22.23 7.20 -2.85
CA THR A 88 -20.90 6.54 -2.78
C THR A 88 -20.73 5.51 -3.90
N VAL A 89 -21.78 5.26 -4.69
CA VAL A 89 -21.80 4.22 -5.71
C VAL A 89 -21.25 4.81 -7.00
N HIS A 90 -21.77 5.94 -7.49
CA HIS A 90 -21.42 6.42 -8.81
C HIS A 90 -20.28 7.42 -8.78
N GLY A 91 -19.35 7.28 -9.74
CA GLY A 91 -18.32 8.29 -9.96
C GLY A 91 -17.23 7.81 -10.90
N TYR A 92 -16.58 8.75 -11.58
CA TYR A 92 -15.42 8.48 -12.41
C TYR A 92 -14.23 9.27 -11.87
N SER A 93 -13.09 8.59 -11.69
CA SER A 93 -11.83 9.20 -11.26
C SER A 93 -10.77 9.00 -12.32
N ARG A 94 -10.15 10.10 -12.73
CA ARG A 94 -9.00 10.09 -13.64
C ARG A 94 -7.77 9.58 -12.92
N SER A 95 -7.59 9.96 -11.65
CA SER A 95 -6.53 9.43 -10.81
C SER A 95 -6.61 7.91 -10.69
N LEU A 96 -7.81 7.36 -10.46
CA LEU A 96 -8.02 5.91 -10.40
C LEU A 96 -7.66 5.23 -11.72
N GLU A 97 -8.08 5.78 -12.87
CA GLU A 97 -7.72 5.24 -14.18
C GLU A 97 -6.20 5.14 -14.38
N GLN A 98 -5.46 6.14 -13.92
CA GLN A 98 -4.00 6.19 -14.07
C GLN A 98 -3.29 5.20 -13.16
N VAL A 99 -3.76 5.04 -11.92
CA VAL A 99 -3.04 4.27 -10.90
C VAL A 99 -3.51 2.82 -10.79
N LEU A 100 -4.76 2.52 -11.17
CA LEU A 100 -5.36 1.19 -11.00
C LEU A 100 -4.56 0.08 -11.70
N PRO A 101 -4.06 0.23 -12.95
CA PRO A 101 -3.24 -0.82 -13.58
C PRO A 101 -1.98 -1.15 -12.77
N PHE A 102 -1.33 -0.15 -12.17
CA PHE A 102 -0.14 -0.35 -11.34
C PHE A 102 -0.48 -1.06 -10.03
N ILE A 103 -1.62 -0.74 -9.42
CA ILE A 103 -2.07 -1.39 -8.19
C ILE A 103 -2.45 -2.85 -8.45
N LEU A 104 -3.17 -3.12 -9.54
CA LEU A 104 -3.52 -4.49 -9.93
C LEU A 104 -2.28 -5.31 -10.26
N ALA A 105 -1.30 -4.73 -10.96
CA ALA A 105 -0.02 -5.40 -11.21
C ALA A 105 0.72 -5.72 -9.91
N TYR A 106 0.74 -4.79 -8.95
CA TYR A 106 1.32 -5.02 -7.63
C TYR A 106 0.56 -6.10 -6.85
N PHE A 107 -0.77 -6.09 -6.82
CA PHE A 107 -1.56 -7.12 -6.14
C PHE A 107 -1.38 -8.50 -6.76
N ALA A 108 -1.24 -8.60 -8.08
CA ALA A 108 -0.92 -9.87 -8.74
C ALA A 108 0.49 -10.36 -8.35
N TYR A 109 1.47 -9.46 -8.33
CA TYR A 109 2.82 -9.76 -7.86
C TYR A 109 2.82 -10.21 -6.39
N ASP A 110 2.13 -9.50 -5.51
CA ASP A 110 2.09 -9.78 -4.07
C ASP A 110 1.38 -11.11 -3.82
N LEU A 111 0.25 -11.36 -4.49
CA LEU A 111 -0.47 -12.63 -4.45
C LEU A 111 0.42 -13.81 -4.84
N LEU A 112 1.17 -13.69 -5.94
CA LEU A 112 2.12 -14.73 -6.37
C LEU A 112 3.23 -14.95 -5.33
N ASN A 113 3.79 -13.88 -4.79
CA ASN A 113 4.81 -13.99 -3.74
C ASN A 113 4.26 -14.67 -2.48
N MET A 114 3.04 -14.33 -2.07
CA MET A 114 2.38 -14.95 -0.93
C MET A 114 2.19 -16.46 -1.14
N MET A 115 1.69 -16.86 -2.31
CA MET A 115 1.50 -18.27 -2.67
C MET A 115 2.81 -19.07 -2.70
N MET A 116 3.93 -18.42 -3.06
CA MET A 116 5.24 -19.07 -3.16
C MET A 116 6.02 -19.10 -1.84
N PHE A 117 5.87 -18.07 -0.99
CA PHE A 117 6.82 -17.82 0.11
C PHE A 117 6.17 -17.62 1.49
N MET A 118 4.84 -17.53 1.61
CA MET A 118 4.15 -17.19 2.87
C MET A 118 3.24 -18.29 3.43
N ARG A 119 3.42 -19.55 2.99
CA ARG A 119 2.53 -20.72 3.21
C ARG A 119 2.18 -21.09 4.67
N ASP A 120 2.88 -20.51 5.65
CA ASP A 120 2.74 -20.84 7.07
C ASP A 120 2.51 -19.59 7.96
N LYS A 121 2.17 -18.44 7.36
CA LYS A 121 1.95 -17.19 8.11
C LYS A 121 0.48 -17.06 8.53
N PRO A 122 0.18 -16.63 9.78
CA PRO A 122 -1.20 -16.55 10.28
C PRO A 122 -2.18 -15.72 9.43
N ALA A 123 -1.67 -14.70 8.74
CA ALA A 123 -2.48 -13.81 7.91
C ALA A 123 -2.58 -14.25 6.43
N GLU A 124 -1.88 -15.31 6.02
CA GLU A 124 -1.74 -15.68 4.59
C GLU A 124 -3.09 -15.85 3.90
N LYS A 125 -3.98 -16.70 4.45
CA LYS A 125 -5.29 -16.99 3.84
C LYS A 125 -6.15 -15.74 3.67
N LEU A 126 -6.11 -14.85 4.68
CA LEU A 126 -6.85 -13.58 4.66
C LEU A 126 -6.30 -12.66 3.59
N MET A 127 -4.97 -12.53 3.49
CA MET A 127 -4.32 -11.68 2.49
C MET A 127 -4.51 -12.23 1.07
N LEU A 128 -4.38 -13.54 0.85
CA LEU A 128 -4.67 -14.17 -0.44
C LEU A 128 -6.11 -13.87 -0.89
N MET A 129 -7.08 -14.00 0.02
CA MET A 129 -8.47 -13.65 -0.27
C MET A 129 -8.62 -12.15 -0.56
N HIS A 130 -8.01 -11.28 0.23
CA HIS A 130 -8.07 -9.83 0.05
C HIS A 130 -7.54 -9.39 -1.31
N HIS A 131 -6.31 -9.80 -1.66
CA HIS A 131 -5.70 -9.47 -2.96
C HIS A 131 -6.48 -10.09 -4.13
N GLY A 132 -6.92 -11.34 -4.00
CA GLY A 132 -7.75 -12.01 -5.00
C GLY A 132 -9.07 -11.28 -5.27
N LEU A 133 -9.78 -10.87 -4.21
CA LEU A 133 -11.01 -10.08 -4.35
C LEU A 133 -10.74 -8.71 -4.96
N CYS A 134 -9.66 -8.02 -4.57
CA CYS A 134 -9.32 -6.73 -5.17
C CYS A 134 -9.03 -6.86 -6.67
N LEU A 135 -8.31 -7.90 -7.10
CA LEU A 135 -8.03 -8.19 -8.51
C LEU A 135 -9.28 -8.44 -9.35
N LEU A 136 -10.36 -8.95 -8.73
CA LEU A 136 -11.63 -9.21 -9.41
C LEU A 136 -12.59 -8.02 -9.37
N ILE A 137 -12.79 -7.46 -8.17
CA ILE A 137 -13.84 -6.48 -7.91
C ILE A 137 -13.44 -5.08 -8.37
N TRP A 138 -12.19 -4.68 -8.22
CA TRP A 138 -11.79 -3.30 -8.55
C TRP A 138 -11.86 -2.99 -10.05
N PRO A 139 -11.45 -3.89 -10.97
CA PRO A 139 -11.67 -3.68 -12.41
C PRO A 139 -13.15 -3.58 -12.77
N LEU A 140 -14.00 -4.40 -12.16
CA LEU A 140 -15.45 -4.35 -12.38
C LEU A 140 -16.02 -3.02 -11.87
N SER A 141 -15.65 -2.62 -10.66
CA SER A 141 -16.02 -1.34 -10.06
C SER A 141 -15.65 -0.16 -10.96
N PHE A 142 -14.41 -0.16 -11.46
CA PHE A 142 -13.92 0.86 -12.38
C PHE A 142 -14.67 0.85 -13.71
N HIS A 143 -14.86 -0.32 -14.32
CA HIS A 143 -15.55 -0.48 -15.61
C HIS A 143 -16.99 0.04 -15.56
N TYR A 144 -17.75 -0.35 -14.53
CA TYR A 144 -19.14 0.07 -14.35
C TYR A 144 -19.28 1.45 -13.67
N ARG A 145 -18.17 2.08 -13.28
CA ARG A 145 -18.15 3.35 -12.53
C ARG A 145 -18.98 3.29 -11.25
N ALA A 146 -19.02 2.11 -10.64
CA ALA A 146 -19.84 1.76 -9.49
C ALA A 146 -18.94 1.29 -8.35
N GLY A 147 -19.01 1.93 -7.18
CA GLY A 147 -18.18 1.67 -6.02
C GLY A 147 -16.79 2.31 -6.05
N ASN A 148 -16.52 3.24 -7.00
CA ASN A 148 -15.20 3.85 -7.15
C ASN A 148 -14.76 4.67 -5.94
N TYR A 149 -15.71 5.25 -5.18
CA TYR A 149 -15.40 5.92 -3.92
C TYR A 149 -14.74 4.95 -2.92
N TYR A 150 -15.26 3.72 -2.80
CA TYR A 150 -14.70 2.69 -1.92
C TYR A 150 -13.32 2.23 -2.38
N VAL A 151 -13.14 2.05 -3.69
CA VAL A 151 -11.83 1.67 -4.24
C VAL A 151 -10.80 2.75 -3.89
N LEU A 152 -11.12 4.03 -4.14
CA LEU A 152 -10.25 5.15 -3.78
C LEU A 152 -9.99 5.23 -2.27
N TYR A 153 -11.00 5.00 -1.44
CA TYR A 153 -10.86 4.92 0.01
C TYR A 153 -9.89 3.82 0.46
N PHE A 154 -10.04 2.60 -0.08
CA PHE A 154 -9.14 1.50 0.23
C PHE A 154 -7.72 1.73 -0.28
N ILE A 155 -7.58 2.39 -1.43
CA ILE A 155 -6.27 2.82 -1.93
C ILE A 155 -5.66 3.85 -0.98
N ALA A 156 -6.39 4.91 -0.60
CA ALA A 156 -5.91 5.95 0.32
C ALA A 156 -5.49 5.36 1.68
N ALA A 157 -6.24 4.36 2.15
CA ALA A 157 -5.95 3.61 3.35
C ALA A 157 -4.59 2.87 3.31
N GLU A 158 -4.01 2.60 2.14
CA GLU A 158 -2.65 2.03 2.02
C GLU A 158 -1.55 2.94 2.58
N LEU A 159 -1.80 4.23 2.79
CA LEU A 159 -0.84 5.10 3.50
C LEU A 159 -0.49 4.59 4.90
N SER A 160 -1.42 3.89 5.58
CA SER A 160 -1.12 3.30 6.89
C SER A 160 -0.16 2.11 6.79
N THR A 161 -0.04 1.47 5.62
CA THR A 161 0.85 0.32 5.40
C THR A 161 2.31 0.71 5.63
N SER A 162 2.71 1.93 5.26
CA SER A 162 4.06 2.45 5.55
C SER A 162 4.34 2.60 7.04
N LEU A 163 3.34 3.02 7.82
CA LEU A 163 3.45 3.13 9.28
C LEU A 163 3.50 1.74 9.93
N SER A 164 2.72 0.78 9.42
CA SER A 164 2.74 -0.62 9.85
C SER A 164 4.09 -1.28 9.58
N TRP A 165 4.70 -1.06 8.40
CA TRP A 165 6.04 -1.58 8.10
C TRP A 165 7.13 -0.92 8.95
N THR A 166 7.01 0.38 9.22
CA THR A 166 7.95 1.07 10.10
C THR A 166 7.91 0.47 11.50
N ALA A 167 6.72 0.33 12.09
CA ALA A 167 6.53 -0.19 13.44
C ALA A 167 6.80 -1.70 13.56
N GLY A 168 6.34 -2.49 12.58
CA GLY A 168 6.36 -3.95 12.64
C GLY A 168 7.63 -4.59 12.11
N TYR A 169 8.39 -3.89 11.27
CA TYR A 169 9.60 -4.43 10.64
C TYR A 169 10.83 -3.54 10.84
N PHE A 170 10.79 -2.26 10.46
CA PHE A 170 11.99 -1.41 10.48
C PHE A 170 12.52 -1.17 11.90
N LEU A 171 11.68 -0.70 12.83
CA LEU A 171 12.14 -0.44 14.20
C LEU A 171 12.65 -1.70 14.91
N PRO A 172 11.95 -2.85 14.83
CA PRO A 172 12.46 -4.12 15.37
C PRO A 172 13.78 -4.57 14.71
N LEU A 173 13.91 -4.43 13.38
CA LEU A 173 15.12 -4.81 12.64
C LEU A 173 16.36 -4.10 13.18
N TYR A 174 16.22 -2.82 13.54
CA TYR A 174 17.32 -2.03 14.09
C TYR A 174 17.38 -2.05 15.63
N GLY A 175 16.53 -2.86 16.26
CA GLY A 175 16.35 -2.96 17.71
C GLY A 175 16.07 -1.60 18.37
N ILE A 176 15.36 -0.73 17.65
CA ILE A 176 14.86 0.55 18.18
C ILE A 176 13.65 0.23 19.05
N THR A 177 13.74 0.55 20.33
CA THR A 177 12.72 0.28 21.35
C THR A 177 12.40 1.54 22.15
N GLY A 178 11.46 1.45 23.09
CA GLY A 178 11.10 2.57 23.98
C GLY A 178 10.25 3.64 23.29
N ILE A 179 10.50 4.91 23.61
CA ILE A 179 9.59 6.01 23.27
C ILE A 179 9.35 6.18 21.76
N ALA A 180 10.39 6.01 20.94
CA ALA A 180 10.26 6.10 19.47
C ALA A 180 9.33 5.01 18.91
N TYR A 181 9.41 3.80 19.45
CA TYR A 181 8.54 2.69 19.08
C TYR A 181 7.08 2.98 19.46
N TYR A 182 6.83 3.46 20.67
CA TYR A 182 5.48 3.78 21.13
C TYR A 182 4.86 4.95 20.36
N VAL A 183 5.64 5.99 20.06
CA VAL A 183 5.17 7.13 19.27
C VAL A 183 4.75 6.67 17.87
N ILE A 184 5.61 5.93 17.16
CA ILE A 184 5.29 5.44 15.82
C ILE A 184 4.11 4.46 15.86
N GLY A 185 4.07 3.53 16.80
CA GLY A 185 2.94 2.61 16.97
C GLY A 185 1.63 3.32 17.27
N THR A 186 1.66 4.40 18.06
CA THR A 186 0.47 5.22 18.35
C THR A 186 0.00 5.95 17.09
N PHE A 187 0.91 6.52 16.30
CA PHE A 187 0.56 7.11 15.01
C PHE A 187 -0.01 6.08 14.04
N THR A 188 0.56 4.88 13.97
CA THR A 188 0.00 3.77 13.18
C THR A 188 -1.41 3.45 13.62
N LEU A 189 -1.66 3.32 14.93
CA LEU A 189 -2.98 3.01 15.46
C LEU A 189 -3.99 4.12 15.16
N ILE A 190 -3.62 5.39 15.38
CA ILE A 190 -4.47 6.53 15.07
C ILE A 190 -4.78 6.55 13.58
N ALA A 191 -3.77 6.47 12.70
CA ALA A 191 -3.97 6.47 11.26
C ALA A 191 -4.86 5.29 10.82
N PHE A 192 -4.62 4.09 11.33
CA PHE A 192 -5.43 2.92 11.03
C PHE A 192 -6.88 3.12 11.51
N THR A 193 -7.10 3.61 12.72
CA THR A 193 -8.44 3.82 13.26
C THR A 193 -9.16 4.96 12.56
N THR A 194 -8.55 6.13 12.36
CA THR A 194 -9.21 7.31 11.79
C THR A 194 -9.36 7.23 10.27
N VAL A 195 -8.42 6.61 9.56
CA VAL A 195 -8.45 6.52 8.10
C VAL A 195 -9.12 5.24 7.62
N ARG A 196 -8.98 4.10 8.34
CA ARG A 196 -9.56 2.80 7.90
C ARG A 196 -10.81 2.37 8.65
N ALA A 197 -10.82 2.49 9.98
CA ALA A 197 -11.88 1.89 10.79
C ALA A 197 -13.07 2.83 11.00
N LEU A 198 -12.81 4.12 11.23
CA LEU A 198 -13.83 5.08 11.59
C LEU A 198 -14.72 5.42 10.40
N PRO A 199 -14.27 5.67 9.17
CA PRO A 199 -15.22 5.95 8.10
C PRO A 199 -16.07 4.74 7.71
N SER A 200 -15.54 3.52 7.87
CA SER A 200 -16.12 2.26 7.34
C SER A 200 -17.61 2.03 7.68
N PRO A 201 -18.12 2.20 8.91
CA PRO A 201 -19.55 2.00 9.22
C PRO A 201 -20.51 3.03 8.62
N TRP A 202 -20.01 4.16 8.12
CA TRP A 202 -20.83 5.26 7.58
C TRP A 202 -20.73 5.41 6.07
N ILE A 203 -19.97 4.53 5.40
CA ILE A 203 -19.91 4.47 3.94
C ILE A 203 -20.88 3.38 3.43
N TRP A 204 -21.92 2.98 4.15
CA TRP A 204 -22.92 2.01 3.65
C TRP A 204 -24.21 2.70 3.24
#